data_AF-A0A429ZQT0-F1
#
_entry.id   AF-A0A429ZQT0-F1
#
_cell.length_a   1.000
_cell.length_b   1.000
_cell.length_c   1.000
_cell.angle_alpha   90.00
_cell.angle_beta   90.00
_cell.angle_gamma   90.00
#
_symmetry.space_group_name_H-M   'P 1'
#
loop_
_entity.id
_entity.type
_entity.pdbx_description
1 polymer ?
#
loop_
_entity_poly.entity_id
_entity_poly.type
_entity_poly.pdbx_seq_one_letter_code
_entity_poly.pdbx_strand_id
1 'polypeptide(L)'
;MIENNELVTLQQQLETQLVMVKEMQGIKEDMVTMRDEVKQDVQELRDSITLTRSEGGAIQSLVGTKAWQLTDELFGKPVSDDLFLAKHGHFRGIIYKRLKDTFNVPRYYDIRRVDFVNAQKVIEMVSLNNLQPYQLRLTARQMEIAEMNGDDIA
;
A
#
# COMPACT_ATOMS: atom_id res chain seq x y z
N MET A 1 -0.72 -56.05 54.30
CA MET A 1 -1.82 -55.83 53.33
C MET A 1 -2.09 -54.34 53.05
N ILE A 2 -1.63 -53.40 53.87
CA ILE A 2 -1.91 -51.95 53.69
C ILE A 2 -1.00 -51.30 52.64
N GLU A 3 0.31 -51.59 52.66
CA GLU A 3 1.30 -51.05 51.68
C GLU A 3 1.01 -51.42 50.22
N ASN A 4 0.43 -52.59 49.97
CA ASN A 4 0.11 -53.05 48.62
C ASN A 4 -1.05 -52.26 48.00
N ASN A 5 -1.93 -51.70 48.83
CA ASN A 5 -3.08 -50.92 48.37
C ASN A 5 -2.67 -49.49 47.99
N GLU A 6 -1.71 -48.92 48.72
CA GLU A 6 -1.12 -47.60 48.42
C GLU A 6 -0.31 -47.64 47.11
N LEU A 7 0.50 -48.69 46.89
CA LEU A 7 1.25 -48.89 45.65
C LEU A 7 0.34 -48.97 44.41
N VAL A 8 -0.78 -49.69 44.50
CA VAL A 8 -1.77 -49.80 43.41
C VAL A 8 -2.42 -48.44 43.13
N THR A 9 -2.77 -47.67 44.18
CA THR A 9 -3.34 -46.34 44.00
C THR A 9 -2.35 -45.35 43.37
N LEU A 10 -1.06 -45.46 43.72
CA LEU A 10 -0.01 -44.63 43.13
C LEU A 10 0.20 -44.94 41.64
N GLN A 11 0.16 -46.23 41.26
CA GLN A 11 0.25 -46.64 39.86
C GLN A 11 -0.92 -46.10 39.02
N GLN A 12 -2.16 -46.20 39.53
CA GLN A 12 -3.33 -45.63 38.86
C GLN A 12 -3.24 -44.10 38.71
N GLN A 13 -2.72 -43.40 39.72
CA GLN A 13 -2.48 -41.96 39.63
C GLN A 13 -1.43 -41.63 38.56
N LEU A 14 -0.34 -42.40 38.47
CA LEU A 14 0.71 -42.20 37.48
C LEU A 14 0.21 -42.45 36.06
N GLU A 15 -0.57 -43.51 35.84
CA GLU A 15 -1.20 -43.80 34.56
C GLU A 15 -2.15 -42.67 34.13
N THR A 16 -2.95 -42.16 35.07
CA THR A 16 -3.85 -41.02 34.83
C THR A 16 -3.07 -39.76 34.46
N GLN A 17 -1.96 -39.47 35.16
CA GLN A 17 -1.08 -38.34 34.84
C GLN A 17 -0.42 -38.50 33.46
N LEU A 18 0.01 -39.70 33.09
CA LEU A 18 0.60 -39.97 31.78
C LEU A 18 -0.40 -39.78 30.64
N VAL A 19 -1.66 -40.17 30.82
CA VAL A 19 -2.74 -39.91 29.86
C VAL A 19 -2.97 -38.40 29.73
N MET A 20 -3.07 -37.69 30.85
CA MET A 20 -3.27 -36.23 30.86
C MET A 20 -2.13 -35.48 30.15
N VAL A 21 -0.87 -35.88 30.36
CA VAL A 21 0.29 -35.28 29.66
C VAL A 21 0.21 -35.50 28.16
N LYS A 22 -0.20 -36.68 27.69
CA LYS A 22 -0.37 -36.97 26.26
C LYS A 22 -1.50 -36.14 25.64
N GLU A 23 -2.64 -36.03 26.32
CA GLU A 23 -3.74 -35.17 25.87
C GLU A 23 -3.32 -33.69 25.82
N MET A 24 -2.57 -33.23 26.83
CA MET A 24 -2.02 -31.86 26.83
C MET A 24 -1.03 -31.62 25.67
N GLN A 25 -0.25 -32.63 25.28
CA GLN A 25 0.62 -32.54 24.10
C GLN A 25 -0.21 -32.43 22.81
N GLY A 26 -1.28 -33.23 22.68
CA GLY A 26 -2.20 -33.13 21.55
C GLY A 26 -2.87 -31.75 21.46
N ILE A 27 -3.38 -31.24 22.58
CA ILE A 27 -3.95 -29.88 22.66
C ILE A 27 -2.91 -28.83 22.25
N LYS A 28 -1.65 -28.99 22.67
CA LYS A 28 -0.57 -28.07 22.28
C LYS A 28 -0.33 -28.08 20.78
N GLU A 29 -0.31 -29.25 20.15
CA GLU A 29 -0.14 -29.39 18.71
C GLU A 29 -1.31 -28.77 17.94
N ASP A 30 -2.55 -29.05 18.35
CA ASP A 30 -3.75 -28.45 17.77
C ASP A 30 -3.74 -26.91 17.89
N MET A 31 -3.32 -26.38 19.04
CA MET A 31 -3.18 -24.94 19.24
C MET A 31 -2.11 -24.31 18.36
N VAL A 32 -1.00 -25.01 18.09
CA VAL A 32 0.05 -24.51 17.18
C VAL A 32 -0.48 -24.46 15.75
N THR A 33 -1.15 -25.52 15.29
CA THR A 33 -1.76 -25.58 13.96
C THR A 33 -2.79 -24.47 13.78
N MET A 34 -3.74 -24.34 14.73
CA MET A 34 -4.76 -23.30 14.70
C MET A 34 -4.15 -21.89 14.70
N ARG A 35 -3.07 -21.65 15.45
CA ARG A 35 -2.38 -20.35 15.46
C ARG A 35 -1.80 -20.02 14.09
N ASP A 36 -1.24 -21.00 13.40
CA ASP A 36 -0.60 -20.78 12.10
C ASP A 36 -1.64 -20.60 10.99
N GLU A 37 -2.75 -21.34 11.02
CA GLU A 37 -3.92 -21.11 10.16
C GLU A 37 -4.50 -19.69 10.36
N VAL A 38 -4.75 -19.29 11.60
CA VAL A 38 -5.26 -17.94 11.92
C VAL A 38 -4.30 -16.85 11.42
N LYS A 39 -2.98 -17.06 11.53
CA LYS A 39 -2.01 -16.09 11.00
C LYS A 39 -2.10 -15.97 9.49
N GLN A 40 -2.27 -17.09 8.78
CA GLN A 40 -2.43 -17.10 7.34
C GLN A 40 -3.71 -16.36 6.94
N ASP A 41 -4.85 -16.70 7.55
CA ASP A 41 -6.14 -16.06 7.29
C ASP A 41 -6.09 -14.55 7.52
N VAL A 42 -5.47 -14.11 8.62
CA VAL A 42 -5.29 -12.68 8.93
C VAL A 42 -4.43 -11.99 7.87
N GLN A 43 -3.42 -12.67 7.34
CA GLN A 43 -2.57 -12.11 6.30
C GLN A 43 -3.34 -11.97 4.98
N GLU A 44 -4.09 -12.98 4.57
CA GLU A 44 -4.95 -12.95 3.37
C GLU A 44 -6.02 -11.84 3.48
N LEU A 45 -6.64 -11.69 4.65
CA LEU A 45 -7.58 -10.61 4.93
C LEU A 45 -6.91 -9.24 4.81
N ARG A 46 -5.71 -9.06 5.38
CA ARG A 46 -4.97 -7.79 5.25
C ARG A 46 -4.64 -7.44 3.80
N ASP A 47 -4.30 -8.45 3.01
CA ASP A 47 -3.93 -8.27 1.60
C ASP A 47 -5.14 -7.97 0.70
N SER A 48 -6.32 -8.44 1.08
CA SER A 48 -7.57 -8.17 0.34
C SER A 48 -8.20 -6.80 0.64
N ILE A 49 -7.80 -6.14 1.73
CA ILE A 49 -8.35 -4.82 2.09
C ILE A 49 -7.65 -3.72 1.29
N THR A 50 -8.40 -3.10 0.38
CA THR A 50 -7.98 -1.94 -0.40
C THR A 50 -8.20 -0.61 0.33
N LEU A 51 -7.75 0.49 -0.26
CA LEU A 51 -7.92 1.83 0.31
C LEU A 51 -9.40 2.15 0.59
N THR A 52 -9.64 2.73 1.76
CA THR A 52 -10.92 3.37 2.07
C THR A 52 -11.12 4.62 1.20
N ARG A 53 -12.37 5.10 1.12
CA ARG A 53 -12.69 6.32 0.36
C ARG A 53 -11.92 7.56 0.86
N SER A 54 -11.71 7.67 2.17
CA SER A 54 -10.94 8.77 2.76
C SER A 54 -9.46 8.68 2.39
N GLU A 55 -8.86 7.51 2.48
CA GLU A 55 -7.46 7.27 2.08
C GLU A 55 -7.26 7.51 0.56
N GLY A 56 -8.19 7.05 -0.27
CA GLY A 56 -8.18 7.35 -1.71
C GLY A 56 -8.31 8.86 -1.99
N GLY A 57 -9.14 9.57 -1.23
CA GLY A 57 -9.24 11.03 -1.29
C GLY A 57 -7.94 11.74 -0.89
N ALA A 58 -7.25 11.25 0.13
CA ALA A 58 -5.96 11.76 0.55
C ALA A 58 -4.89 11.57 -0.54
N ILE A 59 -4.85 10.41 -1.20
CA ILE A 59 -3.99 10.17 -2.37
C ILE A 59 -4.33 11.16 -3.48
N GLN A 60 -5.60 11.34 -3.82
CA GLN A 60 -6.02 12.26 -4.89
C GLN A 60 -5.62 13.71 -4.61
N SER A 61 -5.74 14.15 -3.35
CA SER A 61 -5.31 15.48 -2.92
C SER A 61 -3.79 15.63 -3.04
N LEU A 62 -3.03 14.68 -2.51
CA LEU A 62 -1.56 14.70 -2.53
C LEU A 62 -1.01 14.69 -3.97
N VAL A 63 -1.58 13.88 -4.85
CA VAL A 63 -1.24 13.88 -6.29
C VAL A 63 -1.53 15.26 -6.91
N GLY A 64 -2.65 15.89 -6.56
CA GLY A 64 -3.01 17.22 -7.04
C GLY A 64 -2.01 18.29 -6.62
N THR A 65 -1.67 18.33 -5.34
CA THR A 65 -0.67 19.26 -4.77
C THR A 65 0.70 19.03 -5.40
N LYS A 66 1.13 17.77 -5.51
CA LYS A 66 2.45 17.46 -6.07
C LYS A 66 2.54 17.80 -7.55
N ALA A 67 1.51 17.48 -8.34
CA ALA A 67 1.44 17.86 -9.74
C ALA A 67 1.48 19.38 -9.91
N TRP A 68 0.83 20.13 -9.00
CA TRP A 68 0.87 21.59 -9.02
C TRP A 68 2.28 22.12 -8.80
N GLN A 69 2.97 21.63 -7.76
CA GLN A 69 4.36 21.98 -7.48
C GLN A 69 5.28 21.69 -8.67
N LEU A 70 5.15 20.52 -9.31
CA LEU A 70 5.95 20.18 -10.49
C LEU A 70 5.65 21.09 -11.68
N THR A 71 4.41 21.54 -11.83
CA THR A 71 4.01 22.43 -12.93
C THR A 71 4.62 23.82 -12.73
N ASP A 72 4.51 24.34 -11.52
CA ASP A 72 5.08 25.62 -11.10
C ASP A 72 6.62 25.61 -11.24
N GLU A 73 7.28 24.57 -10.72
CA GLU A 73 8.73 24.38 -10.83
C GLU A 73 9.20 24.26 -12.29
N LEU A 74 8.43 23.57 -13.14
CA LEU A 74 8.80 23.37 -14.53
C LEU A 74 8.77 24.67 -15.33
N PHE A 75 7.72 25.48 -15.17
CA PHE A 75 7.61 26.73 -15.92
C PHE A 75 8.53 27.80 -15.34
N GLY A 76 8.62 27.93 -14.02
CA GLY A 76 9.49 28.91 -13.35
C GLY A 76 9.14 30.39 -13.66
N LYS A 77 8.09 30.63 -14.44
CA LYS A 77 7.55 31.93 -14.82
C LYS A 77 6.02 31.80 -15.05
N PRO A 78 5.27 32.91 -14.95
CA PRO A 78 3.85 32.89 -15.26
C PRO A 78 3.58 32.47 -16.71
N VAL A 79 2.62 31.58 -16.89
CA VAL A 79 2.04 31.17 -18.18
C VAL A 79 0.52 31.27 -18.09
N SER A 80 -0.18 31.11 -19.20
CA SER A 80 -1.63 31.06 -19.24
C SER A 80 -2.19 29.96 -18.34
N ASP A 81 -3.36 30.22 -17.74
CA ASP A 81 -4.06 29.23 -16.91
C ASP A 81 -4.36 27.95 -17.69
N ASP A 82 -4.68 28.07 -18.99
CA ASP A 82 -4.95 26.94 -19.87
C ASP A 82 -3.71 26.04 -20.04
N LEU A 83 -2.54 26.63 -20.30
CA LEU A 83 -1.29 25.87 -20.43
C LEU A 83 -0.90 25.24 -19.10
N PHE A 84 -1.03 26.00 -18.01
CA PHE A 84 -0.73 25.52 -16.66
C PHE A 84 -1.61 24.32 -16.30
N LEU A 85 -2.92 24.42 -16.46
CA LEU A 85 -3.87 23.34 -16.15
C LEU A 85 -3.67 22.13 -17.07
N ALA A 86 -3.35 22.35 -18.35
CA ALA A 86 -3.05 21.25 -19.27
C ALA A 86 -1.78 20.49 -18.84
N LYS A 87 -0.74 21.18 -18.37
CA LYS A 87 0.49 20.54 -17.89
C LYS A 87 0.33 19.90 -16.51
N HIS A 88 -0.43 20.53 -15.62
CA HIS A 88 -0.85 19.98 -14.34
C HIS A 88 -1.55 18.64 -14.51
N GLY A 89 -2.55 18.57 -15.38
CA GLY A 89 -3.27 17.33 -15.70
C GLY A 89 -2.34 16.23 -16.22
N HIS A 90 -1.35 16.60 -17.05
CA HIS A 90 -0.34 15.66 -17.54
C HIS A 90 0.52 15.11 -16.39
N PHE A 91 1.00 15.94 -15.47
CA PHE A 91 1.75 15.48 -14.29
C PHE A 91 0.92 14.62 -13.35
N ARG A 92 -0.37 14.93 -13.14
CA ARG A 92 -1.27 14.03 -12.39
C ARG A 92 -1.30 12.64 -13.03
N GLY A 93 -1.47 12.56 -14.35
CA GLY A 93 -1.46 11.29 -15.09
C GLY A 93 -0.16 10.51 -14.91
N ILE A 94 0.98 11.20 -14.93
CA ILE A 94 2.30 10.61 -14.70
C ILE A 94 2.41 10.03 -13.29
N ILE A 95 2.00 10.78 -12.26
CA ILE A 95 2.08 10.34 -10.87
C ILE A 95 1.17 9.12 -10.64
N TYR A 96 -0.07 9.15 -11.17
CA TYR A 96 -0.97 8.00 -11.07
C TYR A 96 -0.43 6.77 -11.79
N LYS A 97 0.21 6.95 -12.96
CA LYS A 97 0.87 5.84 -13.64
C LYS A 97 1.97 5.23 -12.77
N ARG A 98 2.84 6.07 -12.20
CA ARG A 98 3.91 5.61 -11.28
C ARG A 98 3.35 4.86 -10.09
N LEU A 99 2.27 5.33 -9.46
CA LEU A 99 1.60 4.60 -8.37
C LEU A 99 1.14 3.21 -8.81
N LYS A 100 0.41 3.13 -9.92
CA LYS A 100 -0.10 1.85 -10.45
C LYS A 100 1.02 0.87 -10.78
N ASP A 101 2.09 1.35 -11.39
CA ASP A 101 3.23 0.53 -11.77
C ASP A 101 3.99 0.05 -10.51
N THR A 102 4.19 0.92 -9.50
CA THR A 102 4.88 0.57 -8.24
C THR A 102 4.14 -0.50 -7.43
N PHE A 103 2.81 -0.41 -7.34
CA PHE A 103 2.00 -1.35 -6.55
C PHE A 103 1.43 -2.49 -7.39
N ASN A 104 1.70 -2.52 -8.70
CA ASN A 104 1.16 -3.49 -9.65
C ASN A 104 -0.38 -3.58 -9.61
N VAL A 105 -1.06 -2.43 -9.67
CA VAL A 105 -2.52 -2.33 -9.58
C VAL A 105 -3.14 -1.60 -10.77
N PRO A 106 -4.35 -1.97 -11.21
CA PRO A 106 -5.00 -1.32 -12.35
C PRO A 106 -5.52 0.09 -12.02
N ARG A 107 -5.92 0.36 -10.78
CA ARG A 107 -6.35 1.68 -10.30
C ARG A 107 -5.71 1.98 -8.96
N TYR A 108 -5.51 3.28 -8.66
CA TYR A 108 -4.91 3.67 -7.37
C TYR A 108 -5.81 3.34 -6.16
N TYR A 109 -7.13 3.20 -6.36
CA TYR A 109 -8.04 2.72 -5.32
C TYR A 109 -7.82 1.24 -4.96
N ASP A 110 -7.21 0.46 -5.86
CA ASP A 110 -6.94 -0.95 -5.64
C ASP A 110 -5.61 -1.17 -4.88
N ILE A 111 -4.90 -0.08 -4.51
CA ILE A 111 -3.75 -0.17 -3.59
C ILE A 111 -4.23 -0.76 -2.26
N ARG A 112 -3.47 -1.70 -1.71
CA ARG A 112 -3.80 -2.30 -0.41
C ARG A 112 -3.69 -1.25 0.69
N ARG A 113 -4.55 -1.34 1.69
CA ARG A 113 -4.57 -0.40 2.80
C ARG A 113 -3.26 -0.40 3.59
N VAL A 114 -2.62 -1.55 3.73
CA VAL A 114 -1.29 -1.69 4.35
C VAL A 114 -0.21 -0.87 3.64
N ASP A 115 -0.39 -0.60 2.34
CA ASP A 115 0.55 0.13 1.49
C ASP A 115 0.25 1.65 1.41
N PHE A 116 -0.79 2.13 2.07
CA PHE A 116 -1.22 3.54 2.00
C PHE A 116 -0.09 4.54 2.28
N VAL A 117 0.67 4.33 3.35
CA VAL A 117 1.79 5.20 3.73
C VAL A 117 2.92 5.15 2.70
N ASN A 118 3.18 3.98 2.13
CA ASN A 118 4.19 3.84 1.08
C ASN A 118 3.74 4.54 -0.21
N ALA A 119 2.45 4.51 -0.54
CA ALA A 119 1.90 5.22 -1.68
C ALA A 119 2.08 6.74 -1.55
N GLN A 120 1.90 7.30 -0.35
CA GLN A 120 2.19 8.72 -0.10
C GLN A 120 3.66 9.07 -0.37
N LYS A 121 4.60 8.25 0.13
CA LYS A 121 6.04 8.45 -0.12
C LYS A 121 6.39 8.41 -1.60
N VAL A 122 5.79 7.49 -2.37
CA VAL A 122 6.00 7.41 -3.83
C VAL A 122 5.61 8.72 -4.52
N ILE A 123 4.53 9.37 -4.09
CA ILE A 123 4.07 10.65 -4.63
C ILE A 123 5.06 11.77 -4.25
N GLU A 124 5.46 11.84 -2.99
CA GLU A 124 6.38 12.86 -2.49
C GLU A 124 7.74 12.82 -3.19
N MET A 125 8.24 11.61 -3.48
CA MET A 125 9.52 11.39 -4.17
C MET A 125 9.53 11.79 -5.64
N VAL A 126 8.38 12.05 -6.27
CA VAL A 126 8.36 12.50 -7.67
C VAL A 126 9.03 13.88 -7.76
N SER A 127 9.98 14.06 -8.68
CA SER A 127 10.64 15.35 -8.91
C SER A 127 10.98 15.48 -10.38
N LEU A 128 11.14 16.70 -10.89
CA LEU A 128 11.50 16.92 -12.30
C LEU A 128 12.76 16.14 -12.71
N ASN A 129 13.73 16.03 -11.79
CA ASN A 129 14.99 15.31 -11.98
C ASN A 129 14.84 13.78 -12.15
N ASN A 130 13.73 13.19 -11.73
CA ASN A 130 13.48 11.76 -11.86
C ASN A 130 12.32 11.41 -12.82
N LEU A 131 11.92 12.39 -13.63
CA LEU A 131 10.99 12.18 -14.74
C LEU A 131 11.77 11.94 -16.04
N GLN A 132 11.14 11.20 -16.94
CA GLN A 132 11.68 10.94 -18.27
C GLN A 132 11.58 12.22 -19.13
N PRO A 133 12.50 12.44 -20.08
CA PRO A 133 12.48 13.65 -20.92
C PRO A 133 11.14 13.88 -21.64
N TYR A 134 10.49 12.81 -22.10
CA TYR A 134 9.19 12.90 -22.78
C TYR A 134 8.04 13.32 -21.84
N GLN A 135 8.20 13.16 -20.53
CA GLN A 135 7.23 13.60 -19.52
C GLN A 135 7.40 15.10 -19.21
N LEU A 136 8.62 15.60 -19.35
CA LEU A 136 8.98 17.00 -19.11
C LEU A 136 8.59 17.90 -20.28
N ARG A 137 8.74 17.46 -21.53
CA ARG A 137 8.34 18.25 -22.71
C ARG A 137 6.84 18.56 -22.74
N LEU A 138 6.48 19.60 -23.49
CA LEU A 138 5.08 19.84 -23.85
C LEU A 138 4.60 18.82 -24.89
N THR A 139 3.34 18.41 -24.78
CA THR A 139 2.65 17.64 -25.82
C THR A 139 2.26 18.54 -26.98
N ALA A 140 1.94 17.97 -28.15
CA ALA A 140 1.46 18.74 -29.30
C ALA A 140 0.30 19.68 -28.92
N ARG A 141 -0.67 19.14 -28.17
CA ARG A 141 -1.81 19.92 -27.69
C ARG A 141 -1.43 21.05 -26.74
N GLN A 142 -0.44 20.84 -25.86
CA GLN A 142 0.06 21.88 -24.96
C GLN A 142 0.81 22.97 -25.72
N MET A 143 1.56 22.62 -26.76
CA MET A 143 2.22 23.60 -27.63
C MET A 143 1.19 24.45 -28.38
N GLU A 144 0.13 23.86 -28.92
CA GLU A 144 -0.98 24.61 -29.54
C GLU A 144 -1.62 25.60 -28.57
N ILE A 145 -1.89 25.18 -27.33
CA ILE A 145 -2.47 26.05 -26.28
C ILE A 145 -1.55 27.23 -25.99
N ALA A 146 -0.25 26.97 -25.89
CA ALA A 146 0.75 27.99 -25.62
C ALA A 146 0.84 29.01 -26.76
N GLU A 147 0.83 28.55 -28.01
CA GLU A 147 0.80 29.44 -29.19
C GLU A 147 -0.46 30.30 -29.24
N MET A 148 -1.63 29.71 -28.98
CA MET A 148 -2.92 30.44 -28.97
C MET A 148 -2.97 31.53 -27.90
N ASN A 149 -2.33 31.31 -26.75
CA ASN A 149 -2.32 32.25 -25.64
C ASN A 149 -1.10 33.20 -25.66
N GLY A 150 -0.17 33.03 -26.59
CA GLY A 150 1.06 33.83 -26.67
C GLY A 150 2.02 33.58 -25.50
N ASP A 151 2.02 32.37 -24.95
CA ASP A 151 2.88 31.97 -23.84
C ASP A 151 4.35 31.93 -24.29
N ASP A 152 5.22 32.55 -23.51
CA ASP A 152 6.66 32.43 -23.71
C ASP A 152 7.13 31.08 -23.15
N ILE A 153 7.40 30.12 -24.03
CA ILE A 153 7.88 28.77 -23.67
C ILE A 153 9.39 28.60 -23.84
N ALA A 154 10.12 29.68 -24.15
CA ALA A 154 11.57 29.66 -24.30
C ALA A 154 12.30 29.35 -22.99
#